data_AF-A0A963IPP7-F1
#
_entry.id   AF-A0A963IPP7-F1
#
_cell.length_a   1.000
_cell.length_b   1.000
_cell.length_c   1.000
_cell.angle_alpha   90.00
_cell.angle_beta   90.00
_cell.angle_gamma   90.00
#
_symmetry.space_group_name_H-M   'P 1'
#
loop_
_entity.id
_entity.type
_entity.pdbx_description
1 polymer ?
#
loop_
_entity_poly.entity_id
_entity_poly.type
_entity_poly.pdbx_seq_one_letter_code
_entity_poly.pdbx_strand_id
1 'polypeptide(L)' 'MIAALFAVLGGVFFWMVFVAVRSREIKARGWGFSTRTYSRDSEPFWYWLTFSSYLVCAVWATSFAVLAARHSAG' A
#
# COMPACT_ATOMS: atom_id res chain seq x y z
N MET A 1 -8.81 -17.25 8.63
CA MET A 1 -7.40 -16.82 8.76
C MET A 1 -6.94 -16.00 7.56
N ILE A 2 -7.13 -16.48 6.32
CA ILE A 2 -6.73 -15.76 5.08
C ILE A 2 -7.36 -14.36 4.96
N ALA A 3 -8.67 -14.23 5.21
CA ALA A 3 -9.36 -12.93 5.13
C ALA A 3 -8.77 -11.88 6.08
N ALA A 4 -8.45 -12.28 7.32
CA ALA A 4 -7.84 -11.39 8.31
C ALA A 4 -6.44 -10.94 7.88
N LEU A 5 -5.64 -11.83 7.28
CA LEU A 5 -4.31 -11.50 6.78
C LEU A 5 -4.37 -10.48 5.63
N PHE A 6 -5.28 -10.67 4.67
CA PHE A 6 -5.48 -9.69 3.59
C PHE A 6 -6.04 -8.36 4.09
N ALA A 7 -6.90 -8.37 5.12
CA ALA A 7 -7.40 -7.15 5.74
C ALA A 7 -6.27 -6.35 6.41
N VAL A 8 -5.37 -7.03 7.14
CA VAL A 8 -4.20 -6.38 7.75
C VAL A 8 -3.27 -5.82 6.68
N LEU A 9 -2.96 -6.58 5.63
CA LEU A 9 -2.13 -6.10 4.51
C LEU A 9 -2.75 -4.87 3.83
N GLY A 10 -4.06 -4.92 3.53
CA GLY A 10 -4.79 -3.79 2.97
C GLY A 10 -4.71 -2.56 3.87
N GLY A 11 -4.90 -2.74 5.18
CA GLY A 11 -4.75 -1.67 6.18
C GLY A 11 -3.35 -1.05 6.21
N VAL A 12 -2.29 -1.88 6.16
CA VAL A 12 -0.90 -1.40 6.12
C VAL A 12 -0.62 -0.59 4.86
N PHE A 13 -1.03 -1.07 3.68
CA PHE A 13 -0.86 -0.31 2.44
C PHE A 13 -1.66 1.00 2.45
N PHE A 14 -2.89 0.98 2.97
CA PHE A 14 -3.70 2.18 3.12
C PHE A 14 -3.05 3.19 4.07
N TRP A 15 -2.46 2.72 5.17
CA TRP A 15 -1.69 3.56 6.08
C TRP A 15 -0.48 4.19 5.39
N MET A 16 0.27 3.43 4.59
CA MET A 16 1.41 3.97 3.83
C MET A 16 0.98 5.05 2.84
N VAL A 17 -0.14 4.85 2.13
CA VAL A 17 -0.76 5.84 1.24
C VAL A 17 -1.15 7.09 2.03
N PHE A 18 -1.80 6.92 3.18
CA PHE A 18 -2.23 8.04 4.03
C PHE A 18 -1.03 8.88 4.53
N VAL A 19 0.03 8.22 5.01
CA VAL A 19 1.26 8.90 5.41
C VAL A 19 1.85 9.66 4.22
N ALA A 20 1.94 9.03 3.04
CA ALA A 20 2.48 9.68 1.85
C ALA A 20 1.72 10.96 1.47
N VAL A 21 0.38 10.95 1.54
CA VAL A 21 -0.44 12.16 1.28
C VAL A 21 -0.13 13.27 2.28
N ARG A 22 0.05 12.94 3.57
CA ARG A 22 0.28 13.91 4.65
C ARG A 22 1.70 14.48 4.64
N SER A 23 2.71 13.64 4.48
CA SER A 23 4.12 14.05 4.49
C SER A 23 4.60 14.58 3.14
N ARG A 24 3.89 14.29 2.05
CA ARG A 24 4.37 14.46 0.65
C ARG A 24 5.64 13.68 0.36
N GLU A 25 5.93 12.68 1.18
CA GLU A 25 7.09 11.82 1.09
C GLU A 25 6.65 10.36 1.15
N ILE A 26 7.15 9.55 0.24
CA ILE A 26 6.85 8.12 0.20
C ILE A 26 8.14 7.32 0.38
N LYS A 27 8.11 6.38 1.32
CA LYS A 27 9.21 5.44 1.52
C LYS A 27 9.00 4.28 0.58
N ALA A 28 9.97 4.06 -0.30
CA ALA A 28 10.03 2.91 -1.18
C ALA A 28 11.21 2.02 -0.78
N ARG A 29 11.13 0.76 -1.17
CA ARG A 29 12.28 -0.15 -1.07
C ARG A 29 13.18 0.09 -2.28
N GLY A 30 14.41 0.53 -2.02
CA GLY A 30 15.45 0.60 -3.04
C GLY A 30 16.02 -0.79 -3.35
N TRP A 31 17.06 -0.85 -4.18
CA TRP A 31 17.78 -2.10 -4.42
C TRP A 31 18.34 -2.66 -3.08
N GLY A 32 18.02 -3.92 -2.79
CA GLY A 32 18.41 -4.62 -1.55
C GLY A 32 17.52 -4.32 -0.32
N PHE A 33 18.16 -4.00 0.81
CA PHE A 33 17.51 -3.61 2.07
C PHE A 33 17.52 -2.09 2.32
N SER A 34 18.01 -1.31 1.35
CA SER A 34 18.00 0.15 1.47
C SER A 34 16.59 0.69 1.32
N THR A 35 16.14 1.49 2.28
CA THR A 35 14.88 2.24 2.18
C THR A 35 15.21 3.60 1.58
N ARG A 36 14.56 3.95 0.46
CA ARG A 36 14.71 5.25 -0.17
C ARG A 36 13.42 6.04 0.00
N THR A 37 13.53 7.30 0.35
CA THR A 37 12.38 8.21 0.44
C THR A 37 12.33 9.04 -0.83
N TYR A 38 11.19 9.06 -1.50
CA TYR A 38 10.91 9.94 -2.63
C TYR A 38 10.01 11.08 -2.15
N SER A 39 10.41 12.32 -2.43
CA SER A 39 9.57 13.48 -2.21
C SER A 39 8.76 13.79 -3.47
N ARG A 40 7.50 14.20 -3.27
CA ARG A 40 6.61 14.62 -4.37
C ARG A 40 7.17 15.82 -5.14
N ASP A 41 7.92 16.70 -4.48
CA ASP A 41 8.36 17.96 -5.06
C ASP A 41 9.68 17.81 -5.84
N SER A 42 10.59 16.95 -5.39
CA SER A 42 11.88 16.71 -6.05
C SER A 42 11.86 15.53 -7.03
N GLU A 43 11.14 14.46 -6.71
CA GLU A 43 11.09 13.22 -7.49
C GLU A 43 9.61 12.81 -7.77
N PRO A 44 8.81 13.67 -8.42
CA PRO A 44 7.36 13.48 -8.58
C PRO A 44 7.00 12.17 -9.27
N PHE A 45 7.77 11.78 -10.30
CA PHE A 45 7.49 10.56 -11.05
C PHE A 45 7.60 9.31 -10.17
N TRP A 46 8.70 9.17 -9.42
CA TRP A 46 8.92 8.03 -8.53
C TRP A 46 7.95 8.04 -7.34
N TYR A 47 7.63 9.23 -6.83
CA TYR A 47 6.61 9.40 -5.81
C TYR A 47 5.26 8.85 -6.30
N TRP A 48 4.75 9.31 -7.44
CA TRP A 48 3.45 8.90 -7.96
C TRP A 48 3.41 7.45 -8.42
N LEU A 49 4.51 6.92 -8.96
CA LEU A 49 4.64 5.51 -9.31
C LEU A 49 4.49 4.64 -8.06
N THR A 50 5.29 4.90 -7.03
CA THR A 50 5.27 4.13 -5.77
C THR A 50 3.91 4.28 -5.07
N PHE A 51 3.36 5.48 -5.07
CA PHE A 51 2.05 5.79 -4.49
C PHE A 51 0.95 4.97 -5.17
N SER A 52 0.94 4.94 -6.51
CA SER A 52 -0.03 4.18 -7.28
C SER A 52 0.10 2.69 -7.04
N SER A 53 1.33 2.16 -6.96
CA SER A 53 1.55 0.75 -6.61
C SER A 53 0.98 0.40 -5.24
N TYR A 54 1.20 1.23 -4.22
CA TYR A 54 0.65 0.99 -2.88
C TYR A 54 -0.87 1.09 -2.86
N LEU A 55 -1.44 2.05 -3.60
CA LEU A 55 -2.89 2.20 -3.74
C LEU A 55 -3.52 0.96 -4.40
N VAL A 56 -2.92 0.46 -5.48
CA VAL A 56 -3.36 -0.77 -6.14
C VAL A 56 -3.28 -1.95 -5.17
N CYS A 57 -2.17 -2.14 -4.46
CA CYS A 57 -2.04 -3.20 -3.46
C CYS A 57 -3.09 -3.09 -2.35
N ALA A 58 -3.38 -1.90 -1.85
CA ALA A 58 -4.41 -1.67 -0.84
C ALA A 58 -5.80 -2.08 -1.35
N VAL A 59 -6.17 -1.66 -2.57
CA VAL A 59 -7.47 -1.97 -3.18
C VAL A 59 -7.61 -3.48 -3.41
N TRP A 60 -6.59 -4.12 -3.97
CA TRP A 60 -6.62 -5.56 -4.24
C TRP A 60 -6.64 -6.39 -2.96
N ALA A 61 -5.79 -6.07 -1.98
CA ALA A 61 -5.78 -6.77 -0.70
C ALA A 61 -7.13 -6.63 0.02
N THR A 62 -7.72 -5.44 0.01
CA THR A 62 -9.05 -5.22 0.61
C THR A 62 -10.14 -5.99 -0.14
N SER A 63 -10.10 -5.99 -1.48
CA SER A 63 -11.04 -6.75 -2.31
C SER A 63 -10.96 -8.26 -2.03
N PHE A 64 -9.74 -8.81 -1.95
CA PHE A 64 -9.55 -10.21 -1.60
C PHE A 64 -9.97 -10.52 -0.16
N ALA A 65 -9.75 -9.60 0.79
CA ALA A 65 -10.25 -9.78 2.15
C ALA A 65 -11.78 -9.88 2.19
N VAL A 66 -12.48 -9.00 1.46
CA VAL A 66 -13.95 -9.01 1.37
C VAL A 66 -14.46 -10.28 0.70
N LEU A 67 -13.86 -10.68 -0.43
CA LEU A 67 -14.22 -11.90 -1.14
C LEU A 67 -14.01 -13.14 -0.27
N ALA A 68 -12.86 -13.24 0.40
CA ALA A 68 -12.53 -14.35 1.28
C ALA A 68 -13.48 -14.40 2.49
N ALA A 69 -13.84 -13.25 3.07
CA ALA A 69 -14.79 -13.16 4.17
C ALA A 69 -16.20 -13.63 3.74
N ARG A 70 -16.65 -13.25 2.54
CA ARG A 70 -17.95 -13.73 2.02
C ARG A 70 -17.96 -15.22 1.71
N HIS A 71 -16.86 -15.77 1.17
CA HIS A 71 -16.78 -17.19 0.88
C HIS A 71 -16.69 -18.07 2.14
N SER A 72 -16.18 -17.53 3.25
CA SER A 72 -16.09 -18.26 4.54
C SER A 72 -17.34 -18.11 5.42
N ALA A 73 -18.33 -17.32 5.00
CA ALA A 73 -19.60 -17.13 5.69
C ALA A 73 -20.78 -17.86 5.03
N GLY A 74 -20.54 -18.58 3.94
CA GLY A 74 -21.54 -19.37 3.19
C GLY A 74 -21.42 -20.87 3.46
#